data_AF-R1HJS4-F1
#
_entry.id   AF-R1HJS4-F1
#
_cell.length_a   1.000
_cell.length_b   1.000
_cell.length_c   1.000
_cell.angle_alpha   90.00
_cell.angle_beta   90.00
_cell.angle_gamma   90.00
#
_symmetry.space_group_name_H-M   'P 1'
#
loop_
_entity.id
_entity.type
_entity.pdbx_description
1 polymer ?
#
loop_
_entity_poly.entity_id
_entity_poly.type
_entity_poly.pdbx_seq_one_letter_code
_entity_poly.pdbx_strand_id
1 'polypeptide(L)'
;MGGSPAGERLPDLPGYLRRPHDDELAGLLDDVTANVMVVLSGESSTGKTRALYEAVLASRSLRDWPLWYPRTADDLLRLLHSGRLADKAVLWLNETHNHLSGPTGDLAAAALRDLLDGSHGGPFAVVGTLWPQFWAEFVAQPRSGQRDEHANARALLQHRASRIRVAEQLSRAEVARLRATSAVDPRLAAAASA
;
A
#
# COMPACT_ATOMS: atom_id res chain seq x y z
N MET A 1 16.55 5.04 -50.08
CA MET A 1 15.13 4.96 -49.67
C MET A 1 15.11 4.45 -48.25
N GLY A 2 14.49 5.23 -47.35
CA GLY A 2 14.69 5.18 -45.91
C GLY A 2 14.12 3.93 -45.23
N GLY A 3 14.88 3.42 -44.25
CA GLY A 3 14.39 2.44 -43.30
C GLY A 3 13.41 3.10 -42.32
N SER A 4 12.24 2.48 -42.17
CA SER A 4 11.27 2.84 -41.12
C SER A 4 11.94 2.76 -39.74
N PRO A 5 11.75 3.76 -38.85
CA PRO A 5 12.20 3.62 -37.48
C PRO A 5 11.41 2.48 -36.83
N ALA A 6 12.12 1.51 -36.25
CA ALA A 6 11.53 0.51 -35.39
C ALA A 6 10.73 1.23 -34.29
N GLY A 7 9.43 0.98 -34.20
CA GLY A 7 8.60 1.54 -33.14
C GLY A 7 9.16 1.11 -31.80
N GLU A 8 9.76 2.06 -31.07
CA GLU A 8 10.17 1.86 -29.68
C GLU A 8 8.95 1.38 -28.89
N ARG A 9 8.97 0.11 -28.49
CA ARG A 9 7.97 -0.42 -27.56
C ARG A 9 8.17 0.33 -26.25
N LEU A 10 7.14 1.07 -25.85
CA LEU A 10 7.09 1.71 -24.54
C LEU A 10 7.28 0.63 -23.45
N PRO A 11 7.96 0.96 -22.35
CA PRO A 11 8.06 0.04 -21.21
C PRO A 11 6.68 -0.31 -20.66
N ASP A 12 6.55 -1.54 -20.15
CA ASP A 12 5.28 -2.14 -19.69
C ASP A 12 4.54 -1.24 -18.69
N LEU A 13 5.29 -0.55 -17.83
CA LEU A 13 4.74 0.42 -16.88
C LEU A 13 5.06 1.85 -17.32
N PRO A 14 4.13 2.80 -17.17
CA PRO A 14 4.41 4.22 -17.31
C PRO A 14 5.56 4.65 -16.40
N GLY A 15 6.32 5.66 -16.85
CA GLY A 15 7.25 6.37 -15.99
C GLY A 15 6.56 6.79 -14.69
N TYR A 16 7.29 6.75 -13.57
CA TYR A 16 6.73 7.12 -12.27
C TYR A 16 7.02 8.58 -11.94
N LEU A 17 5.97 9.37 -11.71
CA LEU A 17 6.12 10.71 -11.15
C LEU A 17 6.14 10.59 -9.63
N ARG A 18 7.29 10.89 -9.03
CA ARG A 18 7.40 11.01 -7.57
C ARG A 18 6.59 12.20 -7.05
N ARG A 19 5.84 11.99 -5.99
CA ARG A 19 4.90 12.89 -5.32
C ARG A 19 5.25 13.03 -3.84
N PRO A 20 4.72 14.03 -3.11
CA PRO A 20 5.10 14.27 -1.71
C PRO A 20 4.94 13.07 -0.76
N HIS A 21 3.95 12.20 -0.99
CA HIS A 21 3.74 11.01 -0.16
C HIS A 21 4.84 9.95 -0.33
N ASP A 22 5.62 9.99 -1.42
CA ASP A 22 6.73 9.07 -1.64
C ASP A 22 7.90 9.32 -0.68
N ASP A 23 8.08 10.57 -0.25
CA ASP A 23 9.11 10.92 0.71
C ASP A 23 8.77 10.35 2.10
N GLU A 24 7.49 10.40 2.48
CA GLU A 24 6.98 9.77 3.72
C GLU A 24 7.05 8.24 3.65
N LEU A 25 6.70 7.65 2.49
CA LEU A 25 6.87 6.21 2.25
C LEU A 25 8.32 5.78 2.39
N ALA A 26 9.25 6.49 1.75
CA ALA A 26 10.68 6.19 1.83
C ALA A 26 11.20 6.26 3.27
N GLY A 27 10.79 7.28 4.04
CA GLY A 27 11.17 7.41 5.44
C GLY A 27 10.74 6.23 6.33
N LEU A 28 9.64 5.56 5.98
CA LEU A 28 9.11 4.42 6.74
C LEU A 28 9.58 3.06 6.23
N LEU A 29 9.89 2.95 4.92
CA LEU A 29 10.09 1.66 4.26
C LEU A 29 11.52 1.44 3.72
N ASP A 30 12.40 2.44 3.68
CA ASP A 30 13.73 2.28 3.07
C ASP A 30 14.66 1.33 3.85
N ASP A 31 14.70 1.45 5.19
CA ASP A 31 15.54 0.61 6.06
C ASP A 31 14.73 0.03 7.25
N VAL A 32 13.90 -0.95 6.95
CA VAL A 32 13.00 -1.58 7.93
C VAL A 32 13.79 -2.52 8.85
N THR A 33 13.89 -2.14 10.13
CA THR A 33 14.57 -2.91 11.19
C THR A 33 13.63 -3.47 12.26
N ALA A 34 12.38 -3.02 12.27
CA ALA A 34 11.31 -3.48 13.15
C ALA A 34 10.02 -3.70 12.36
N ASN A 35 9.04 -4.36 12.98
CA ASN A 35 7.74 -4.59 12.34
C ASN A 35 7.06 -3.25 12.04
N VAL A 36 6.61 -3.07 10.80
CA VAL A 36 5.97 -1.84 10.33
C VAL A 36 4.74 -2.16 9.50
N MET A 37 3.71 -1.34 9.64
CA MET A 37 2.55 -1.34 8.74
C MET A 37 2.34 0.06 8.18
N VAL A 38 2.32 0.18 6.85
CA VAL A 38 2.04 1.43 6.14
C VAL A 38 0.83 1.24 5.23
N VAL A 39 -0.15 2.13 5.37
CA VAL A 39 -1.37 2.09 4.55
C VAL A 39 -1.55 3.41 3.83
N LEU A 40 -1.54 3.36 2.50
CA LEU A 40 -1.89 4.50 1.67
C LEU A 40 -3.41 4.66 1.60
N SER A 41 -3.90 5.87 1.88
CA SER A 41 -5.32 6.19 1.82
C SER A 41 -5.62 7.32 0.85
N GLY A 42 -6.56 7.07 -0.06
CA GLY A 42 -6.95 8.01 -1.11
C GLY A 42 -7.97 7.37 -2.05
N GLU A 43 -8.66 8.19 -2.82
CA GLU A 43 -9.72 7.77 -3.74
C GLU A 43 -9.23 6.78 -4.79
N SER A 44 -10.16 6.19 -5.53
CA SER A 44 -9.82 5.30 -6.65
C SER A 44 -8.87 5.98 -7.64
N SER A 45 -7.98 5.20 -8.25
CA SER A 45 -7.06 5.68 -9.32
C SER A 45 -6.07 6.79 -8.95
N THR A 46 -5.85 7.07 -7.66
CA THR A 46 -4.90 8.11 -7.19
C THR A 46 -3.42 7.69 -7.21
N GLY A 47 -3.11 6.49 -7.70
CA GLY A 47 -1.73 5.98 -7.81
C GLY A 47 -1.20 5.23 -6.60
N LYS A 48 -2.02 4.94 -5.57
CA LYS A 48 -1.61 4.26 -4.32
C LYS A 48 -0.80 2.97 -4.56
N THR A 49 -1.33 2.07 -5.39
CA THR A 49 -0.68 0.77 -5.67
C THR A 49 0.67 0.97 -6.37
N ARG A 50 0.76 1.95 -7.28
CA ARG A 50 2.01 2.28 -7.96
C ARG A 50 3.04 2.89 -6.99
N ALA A 51 2.62 3.79 -6.10
CA ALA A 51 3.48 4.40 -5.10
C ALA A 51 4.08 3.36 -4.13
N LEU A 52 3.28 2.43 -3.62
CA LEU A 52 3.80 1.33 -2.81
C LEU A 52 4.78 0.44 -3.57
N TYR A 53 4.51 0.19 -4.86
CA TYR A 53 5.35 -0.68 -5.68
C TYR A 53 6.74 -0.08 -5.84
N GLU A 54 6.79 1.21 -6.16
CA GLU A 54 8.02 1.97 -6.30
C GLU A 54 8.76 2.09 -4.97
N ALA A 55 8.05 2.30 -3.85
CA ALA A 55 8.65 2.35 -2.53
C ALA A 55 9.29 1.00 -2.12
N VAL A 56 8.62 -0.12 -2.37
CA VAL A 56 9.17 -1.46 -2.06
C VAL A 56 10.37 -1.78 -2.96
N LEU A 57 10.32 -1.46 -4.25
CA LEU A 57 11.43 -1.68 -5.16
C LEU A 57 12.66 -0.82 -4.85
N ALA A 58 12.44 0.45 -4.48
CA ALA A 58 13.51 1.38 -4.17
C ALA A 58 14.13 1.13 -2.78
N SER A 59 13.39 0.48 -1.88
CA SER A 59 13.83 0.21 -0.52
C SER A 59 15.11 -0.61 -0.46
N ARG A 60 16.04 -0.19 0.39
CA ARG A 60 17.28 -0.94 0.63
C ARG A 60 17.05 -2.27 1.32
N SER A 61 16.07 -2.34 2.21
CA SER A 61 15.74 -3.54 2.96
C SER A 61 14.72 -4.41 2.23
N LEU A 62 13.63 -3.85 1.72
CA LEU A 62 12.47 -4.62 1.28
C LEU A 62 12.60 -5.25 -0.11
N ARG A 63 13.42 -4.69 -1.00
CA ARG A 63 13.52 -5.16 -2.40
C ARG A 63 13.95 -6.64 -2.51
N ASP A 64 14.65 -7.14 -1.50
CA ASP A 64 15.20 -8.50 -1.45
C ASP A 64 14.36 -9.45 -0.55
N TRP A 65 13.28 -8.95 0.05
CA TRP A 65 12.43 -9.72 0.97
C TRP A 65 11.34 -10.49 0.22
N PRO A 66 10.99 -11.74 0.63
CA PRO A 66 9.86 -12.45 0.06
C PRO A 66 8.55 -11.68 0.21
N LEU A 67 7.82 -11.52 -0.89
CA LEU A 67 6.53 -10.86 -0.92
C LEU A 67 5.38 -11.87 -0.87
N TRP A 68 4.45 -11.65 0.05
CA TRP A 68 3.21 -12.41 0.20
C TRP A 68 2.01 -11.55 -0.17
N TYR A 69 1.11 -12.10 -1.00
CA TYR A 69 -0.08 -11.40 -1.51
C TYR A 69 -1.35 -12.21 -1.22
N PRO A 70 -1.83 -12.25 0.04
CA PRO A 70 -3.14 -12.84 0.34
C PRO A 70 -4.25 -11.99 -0.30
N ARG A 71 -5.31 -12.61 -0.82
CA ARG A 71 -6.39 -11.89 -1.52
C ARG A 71 -7.61 -11.60 -0.66
N THR A 72 -7.78 -12.33 0.44
CA THR A 72 -8.94 -12.25 1.33
C THR A 72 -8.52 -12.29 2.78
N ALA A 73 -9.45 -11.96 3.69
CA ALA A 73 -9.28 -12.15 5.14
C ALA A 73 -8.90 -13.61 5.48
N ASP A 74 -9.56 -14.59 4.87
CA ASP A 74 -9.27 -16.01 5.06
C ASP A 74 -7.88 -16.43 4.56
N ASP A 75 -7.43 -15.92 3.41
CA ASP A 75 -6.08 -16.17 2.90
C ASP A 75 -5.02 -15.62 3.84
N LEU A 76 -5.25 -14.38 4.32
CA LEU A 76 -4.35 -13.73 5.26
C LEU A 76 -4.29 -14.49 6.58
N LEU A 77 -5.44 -14.86 7.14
CA LEU A 77 -5.53 -15.60 8.39
C LEU A 77 -4.81 -16.95 8.28
N ARG A 78 -5.03 -17.69 7.18
CA ARG A 78 -4.32 -18.95 6.92
C ARG A 78 -2.81 -18.75 6.81
N LEU A 79 -2.37 -17.71 6.11
CA LEU A 79 -0.95 -17.40 5.96
C LEU A 79 -0.29 -17.14 7.32
N LEU A 80 -0.88 -16.27 8.15
CA LEU A 80 -0.37 -15.90 9.47
C LEU A 80 -0.28 -17.11 10.42
N HIS A 81 -1.24 -18.04 10.36
CA HIS A 81 -1.24 -19.24 11.19
C HIS A 81 -0.41 -20.41 10.63
N SER A 82 0.05 -20.32 9.38
CA SER A 82 0.73 -21.44 8.73
C SER A 82 2.16 -21.69 9.21
N GLY A 83 2.76 -20.73 9.93
CA GLY A 83 4.18 -20.76 10.28
C GLY A 83 5.13 -20.59 9.09
N ARG A 84 4.62 -20.24 7.90
CA ARG A 84 5.41 -20.08 6.67
C ARG A 84 6.07 -18.71 6.52
N LEU A 85 5.62 -17.73 7.31
CA LEU A 85 6.19 -16.39 7.35
C LEU A 85 7.50 -16.43 8.15
N ALA A 86 8.63 -16.39 7.44
CA ALA A 86 9.93 -16.15 8.04
C ALA A 86 10.18 -14.65 8.19
N ASP A 87 11.09 -14.28 9.10
CA ASP A 87 11.58 -12.91 9.26
C ASP A 87 11.99 -12.30 7.91
N LYS A 88 11.92 -10.97 7.80
CA LYS A 88 12.21 -10.21 6.58
C LYS A 88 11.26 -10.54 5.45
N ALA A 89 9.96 -10.40 5.71
CA ALA A 89 8.91 -10.60 4.70
C ALA A 89 8.05 -9.35 4.49
N VAL A 90 7.61 -9.17 3.25
CA VAL A 90 6.64 -8.12 2.87
C VAL A 90 5.26 -8.75 2.74
N LEU A 91 4.29 -8.26 3.50
CA LEU A 91 2.88 -8.59 3.31
C LEU A 91 2.21 -7.46 2.52
N TRP A 92 1.75 -7.77 1.32
CA TRP A 92 1.10 -6.82 0.44
C TRP A 92 -0.43 -6.97 0.53
N LEU A 93 -1.07 -6.05 1.23
CA LEU A 93 -2.51 -6.02 1.48
C LEU A 93 -3.18 -4.95 0.62
N ASN A 94 -3.12 -5.12 -0.72
CA ASN A 94 -3.80 -4.21 -1.64
C ASN A 94 -5.30 -4.24 -1.37
N GLU A 95 -5.94 -3.06 -1.36
CA GLU A 95 -7.35 -2.94 -1.02
C GLU A 95 -7.63 -3.60 0.33
N THR A 96 -6.98 -3.12 1.38
CA THR A 96 -6.95 -3.71 2.73
C THR A 96 -8.34 -4.00 3.31
N HIS A 97 -9.40 -3.35 2.82
CA HIS A 97 -10.78 -3.69 3.19
C HIS A 97 -11.14 -5.15 2.84
N ASN A 98 -10.59 -5.73 1.76
CA ASN A 98 -10.75 -7.14 1.40
C ASN A 98 -10.21 -8.11 2.47
N HIS A 99 -9.32 -7.62 3.35
CA HIS A 99 -8.70 -8.41 4.43
C HIS A 99 -9.31 -8.13 5.80
N LEU A 100 -9.99 -7.00 5.97
CA LEU A 100 -10.55 -6.55 7.25
C LEU A 100 -12.09 -6.62 7.29
N SER A 101 -12.75 -6.84 6.16
CA SER A 101 -14.19 -7.02 6.06
C SER A 101 -14.61 -8.50 6.16
N GLY A 102 -15.90 -8.71 6.41
CA GLY A 102 -16.53 -10.04 6.41
C GLY A 102 -16.33 -10.83 7.71
N PRO A 103 -16.84 -12.08 7.77
CA PRO A 103 -16.90 -12.86 9.01
C PRO A 103 -15.54 -13.13 9.66
N THR A 104 -14.47 -13.19 8.85
CA THR A 104 -13.10 -13.45 9.29
C THR A 104 -12.22 -12.20 9.33
N GLY A 105 -12.75 -11.04 8.92
CA GLY A 105 -11.97 -9.79 8.80
C GLY A 105 -11.38 -9.31 10.12
N ASP A 106 -12.19 -9.27 11.19
CA ASP A 106 -11.72 -8.83 12.50
C ASP A 106 -10.75 -9.84 13.15
N LEU A 107 -10.89 -11.13 12.84
CA LEU A 107 -9.93 -12.16 13.25
C LEU A 107 -8.59 -12.01 12.51
N ALA A 108 -8.62 -11.71 11.21
CA ALA A 108 -7.42 -11.41 10.44
C ALA A 108 -6.72 -10.13 10.94
N ALA A 109 -7.50 -9.13 11.35
CA ALA A 109 -6.98 -7.93 11.99
C ALA A 109 -6.28 -8.22 13.32
N ALA A 110 -6.86 -9.11 14.15
CA ALA A 110 -6.24 -9.55 15.40
C ALA A 110 -4.90 -10.25 15.14
N ALA A 111 -4.86 -11.19 14.20
CA ALA A 111 -3.63 -11.90 13.85
C ALA A 111 -2.54 -10.96 13.27
N LEU A 112 -2.93 -9.92 12.51
CA LEU A 112 -1.98 -8.89 12.06
C LEU A 112 -1.43 -8.07 13.23
N ARG A 113 -2.26 -7.74 14.22
CA ARG A 113 -1.78 -7.04 15.43
C ARG A 113 -0.76 -7.90 16.17
N ASP A 114 -1.04 -9.17 16.37
CA ASP A 114 -0.12 -10.10 17.04
C ASP A 114 1.23 -10.20 16.30
N LEU A 115 1.20 -10.23 14.96
CA LEU A 115 2.42 -10.15 14.12
C LEU A 115 3.19 -8.85 14.39
N LEU A 116 2.52 -7.71 14.34
CA LEU A 116 3.16 -6.39 14.51
C LEU A 116 3.66 -6.17 15.94
N ASP A 117 3.02 -6.78 16.93
CA ASP A 117 3.40 -6.81 18.36
C ASP A 117 4.66 -7.64 18.62
N GLY A 118 5.16 -8.37 17.62
CA GLY A 118 6.42 -9.10 17.69
C GLY A 118 6.29 -10.53 18.23
N SER A 119 5.06 -11.03 18.39
CA SER A 119 4.77 -12.39 18.86
C SER A 119 5.38 -13.48 17.96
N HIS A 120 5.69 -13.14 16.71
CA HIS A 120 6.22 -14.05 15.69
C HIS A 120 7.63 -13.68 15.21
N GLY A 121 8.35 -12.80 15.92
CA GLY A 121 9.66 -12.30 15.48
C GLY A 121 9.55 -11.11 14.53
N GLY A 122 10.47 -11.03 13.56
CA GLY A 122 10.57 -9.92 12.61
C GLY A 122 11.99 -9.65 12.11
N PRO A 123 12.17 -8.63 11.27
CA PRO A 123 11.18 -7.61 10.91
C PRO A 123 10.20 -8.04 9.81
N PHE A 124 8.96 -7.55 9.89
CA PHE A 124 7.92 -7.68 8.86
C PHE A 124 7.49 -6.30 8.36
N ALA A 125 7.27 -6.18 7.05
CA ALA A 125 6.71 -4.97 6.44
C ALA A 125 5.34 -5.26 5.84
N VAL A 126 4.29 -4.69 6.43
CA VAL A 126 2.92 -4.76 5.92
C VAL A 126 2.64 -3.49 5.12
N VAL A 127 2.36 -3.61 3.83
CA VAL A 127 2.02 -2.47 2.96
C VAL A 127 0.63 -2.66 2.40
N GLY A 128 -0.20 -1.61 2.44
CA GLY A 128 -1.60 -1.72 2.03
C GLY A 128 -2.18 -0.45 1.44
N THR A 129 -3.31 -0.60 0.76
CA THR A 129 -4.07 0.54 0.22
C THR A 129 -5.51 0.49 0.74
N LEU A 130 -6.05 1.62 1.18
CA LEU A 130 -7.39 1.67 1.75
C LEU A 130 -8.14 2.94 1.35
N TRP A 131 -9.37 2.79 0.86
CA TRP A 131 -10.15 3.96 0.48
C TRP A 131 -10.62 4.73 1.74
N PRO A 132 -10.74 6.07 1.68
CA PRO A 132 -11.08 6.88 2.86
C PRO A 132 -12.38 6.47 3.56
N GLN A 133 -13.39 6.03 2.82
CA GLN A 133 -14.68 5.56 3.36
C GLN A 133 -14.52 4.28 4.19
N PHE A 134 -13.77 3.29 3.70
CA PHE A 134 -13.52 2.06 4.46
C PHE A 134 -12.63 2.33 5.67
N TRP A 135 -11.67 3.26 5.55
CA TRP A 135 -10.93 3.71 6.72
C TRP A 135 -11.88 4.26 7.78
N ALA A 136 -12.79 5.16 7.40
CA ALA A 136 -13.74 5.77 8.32
C ALA A 136 -14.67 4.74 8.96
N GLU A 137 -15.14 3.77 8.18
CA GLU A 137 -15.97 2.65 8.65
C GLU A 137 -15.25 1.80 9.71
N PHE A 138 -14.05 1.31 9.40
CA PHE A 138 -13.31 0.44 10.34
C PHE A 138 -12.92 1.15 11.64
N VAL A 139 -12.72 2.47 11.62
CA VAL A 139 -12.35 3.22 12.83
C VAL A 139 -13.57 3.76 13.61
N ALA A 140 -14.78 3.68 13.07
CA ALA A 140 -16.00 4.22 13.69
C ALA A 140 -16.50 3.36 14.86
N GLN A 141 -16.71 3.98 16.02
CA GLN A 141 -17.21 3.30 17.22
C GLN A 141 -18.57 2.63 16.96
N PRO A 142 -18.82 1.44 17.54
CA PRO A 142 -20.12 0.79 17.40
C PRO A 142 -21.19 1.65 18.08
N ARG A 143 -22.43 1.57 17.57
CA ARG A 143 -23.56 2.21 18.23
C ARG A 143 -23.82 1.52 19.56
N SER A 144 -24.35 2.27 20.53
CA SER A 144 -24.69 1.72 21.85
C SER A 144 -25.58 0.48 21.72
N GLY A 145 -25.19 -0.60 22.40
CA GLY A 145 -25.89 -1.89 22.39
C GLY A 145 -25.62 -2.77 21.18
N GLN A 146 -24.82 -2.33 20.20
CA GLN A 146 -24.37 -3.18 19.08
C GLN A 146 -23.05 -3.86 19.41
N ARG A 147 -22.85 -5.05 18.85
CA ARG A 147 -21.55 -5.73 18.88
C ARG A 147 -20.55 -4.93 18.06
N ASP A 148 -19.32 -4.81 18.57
CA ASP A 148 -18.22 -4.26 17.78
C ASP A 148 -17.70 -5.31 16.80
N GLU A 149 -18.06 -5.17 15.52
CA GLU A 149 -17.59 -6.06 14.44
C GLU A 149 -16.19 -5.71 13.94
N HIS A 150 -15.63 -4.57 14.36
CA HIS A 150 -14.36 -4.03 13.86
C HIS A 150 -13.39 -3.69 15.00
N ALA A 151 -13.53 -4.29 16.18
CA ALA A 151 -12.73 -3.95 17.35
C ALA A 151 -11.22 -4.07 17.08
N ASN A 152 -10.79 -5.17 16.44
CA ASN A 152 -9.40 -5.39 16.09
C ASN A 152 -8.98 -4.60 14.86
N ALA A 153 -9.84 -4.48 13.85
CA ALA A 153 -9.56 -3.65 12.67
C ALA A 153 -9.34 -2.17 13.06
N ARG A 154 -10.18 -1.64 13.95
CA ARG A 154 -10.05 -0.32 14.57
C ARG A 154 -8.71 -0.16 15.27
N ALA A 155 -8.39 -1.08 16.18
CA ALA A 155 -7.15 -1.04 16.96
C ALA A 155 -5.91 -1.14 16.06
N LEU A 156 -5.93 -2.01 15.04
CA LEU A 156 -4.86 -2.17 14.06
C LEU A 156 -4.60 -0.84 13.32
N LEU A 157 -5.65 -0.26 12.72
CA LEU A 157 -5.53 0.95 11.92
C LEU A 157 -5.19 2.20 12.75
N GLN A 158 -5.63 2.27 14.00
CA GLN A 158 -5.37 3.42 14.87
C GLN A 158 -4.02 3.37 15.59
N HIS A 159 -3.49 2.18 15.87
CA HIS A 159 -2.33 2.04 16.76
C HIS A 159 -1.12 1.37 16.13
N ARG A 160 -1.28 0.62 15.03
CA ARG A 160 -0.17 -0.12 14.41
C ARG A 160 0.08 0.24 12.96
N ALA A 161 -0.85 0.93 12.29
CA ALA A 161 -0.68 1.39 10.91
C ALA A 161 -0.29 2.88 10.84
N SER A 162 0.76 3.18 10.09
CA SER A 162 1.07 4.53 9.61
C SER A 162 0.20 4.85 8.38
N ARG A 163 -0.76 5.77 8.55
CA ARG A 163 -1.62 6.22 7.45
C ARG A 163 -0.97 7.37 6.67
N ILE A 164 -0.70 7.15 5.40
CA ILE A 164 -0.25 8.22 4.49
C ILE A 164 -1.40 8.55 3.53
N ARG A 165 -1.74 9.83 3.40
CA ARG A 165 -2.82 10.27 2.51
C ARG A 165 -2.26 10.58 1.12
N VAL A 166 -2.88 10.01 0.10
CA VAL A 166 -2.57 10.28 -1.30
C VAL A 166 -3.61 11.25 -1.84
N ALA A 167 -3.14 12.44 -2.25
CA ALA A 167 -4.01 13.45 -2.84
C ALA A 167 -4.62 12.97 -4.16
N GLU A 168 -5.88 13.30 -4.37
CA GLU A 168 -6.63 12.91 -5.57
C GLU A 168 -6.06 13.54 -6.83
N GLN A 169 -5.71 14.81 -6.75
CA GLN A 169 -5.21 15.60 -7.87
C GLN A 169 -3.73 15.90 -7.73
N LEU A 170 -3.09 16.14 -8.88
CA LEU A 170 -1.75 16.71 -8.94
C LEU A 170 -1.82 18.21 -8.61
N SER A 171 -0.91 18.67 -7.78
CA SER A 171 -0.68 20.09 -7.56
C SER A 171 -0.16 20.75 -8.83
N ARG A 172 -0.31 22.08 -8.91
CA ARG A 172 0.24 22.88 -10.03
C ARG A 172 1.75 22.67 -10.21
N ALA A 173 2.49 22.47 -9.13
CA ALA A 173 3.92 22.22 -9.16
C ALA A 173 4.23 20.83 -9.76
N GLU A 174 3.48 19.80 -9.39
CA GLU A 174 3.61 18.45 -9.96
C GLU A 174 3.28 18.46 -11.47
N VAL A 175 2.21 19.14 -11.88
CA VAL A 175 1.84 19.28 -13.30
C VAL A 175 2.95 20.01 -14.09
N ALA A 176 3.53 21.08 -13.53
CA ALA A 176 4.63 21.79 -14.18
C ALA A 176 5.89 20.93 -14.36
N ARG A 177 6.26 20.14 -13.34
CA ARG A 177 7.36 19.17 -13.42
C ARG A 177 7.07 18.08 -14.45
N LEU A 178 5.82 17.61 -14.51
CA LEU A 178 5.41 16.59 -15.46
C LEU A 178 5.62 17.10 -16.88
N ARG A 179 5.09 18.30 -17.21
CA ARG A 179 5.23 18.91 -18.55
C ARG A 179 6.68 19.12 -18.99
N ALA A 180 7.59 19.39 -18.05
CA ALA A 180 9.03 19.48 -18.34
C ALA A 180 9.67 18.11 -18.66
N THR A 181 9.08 17.01 -18.18
CA THR A 181 9.58 15.63 -18.31
C THR A 181 8.80 14.81 -19.36
N SER A 182 7.60 15.28 -19.74
CA SER A 182 6.64 14.62 -20.65
C SER A 182 7.15 14.36 -22.06
N ALA A 183 8.33 14.86 -22.42
CA ALA A 183 8.94 14.61 -23.73
C ALA A 183 9.25 13.12 -23.98
N VAL A 184 9.18 12.25 -22.96
CA VAL A 184 9.60 10.84 -23.04
C VAL A 184 8.46 9.81 -22.87
N ASP A 185 7.40 10.07 -22.09
CA ASP A 185 6.27 9.14 -21.94
C ASP A 185 4.92 9.82 -22.19
N PRO A 186 4.21 9.48 -23.29
CA PRO A 186 2.92 10.09 -23.64
C PRO A 186 1.80 9.80 -22.63
N ARG A 187 1.91 8.72 -21.83
CA ARG A 187 0.92 8.39 -20.79
C ARG A 187 0.98 9.40 -19.62
N LEU A 188 2.15 9.94 -19.34
CA LEU A 188 2.33 10.99 -18.34
C LEU A 188 1.77 12.34 -18.81
N ALA A 189 1.92 12.68 -20.10
CA ALA A 189 1.35 13.91 -20.65
C ALA A 189 -0.19 13.96 -20.52
N ALA A 190 -0.87 12.82 -20.73
CA ALA A 190 -2.31 12.71 -20.57
C ALA A 190 -2.77 12.98 -19.11
N ALA A 191 -2.04 12.44 -18.12
CA ALA A 191 -2.33 12.66 -16.71
C ALA A 191 -2.15 14.13 -16.25
N ALA A 192 -1.26 14.91 -16.89
CA ALA A 192 -1.11 16.35 -16.62
C ALA A 192 -2.24 17.23 -17.21
N SER A 193 -3.13 16.63 -18.00
CA SER A 193 -4.17 17.34 -18.75
C SER A 193 -5.59 16.99 -18.27
N ALA A 194 -5.73 16.04 -17.33
CA ALA A 194 -6.97 15.65 -16.67
C ALA A 194 -7.21 16.49 -15.40
#